data_AF-A0AA43HC98-F1
#
_entry.id   AF-A0AA43HC98-F1
#
_cell.length_a   1.000
_cell.length_b   1.000
_cell.length_c   1.000
_cell.angle_alpha   90.00
_cell.angle_beta   90.00
_cell.angle_gamma   90.00
#
_symmetry.space_group_name_H-M   'P 1'
#
loop_
_entity.id
_entity.type
_entity.pdbx_description
1 polymer ?
#
loop_
_entity_poly.entity_id
_entity_poly.type
_entity_poly.pdbx_seq_one_letter_code
_entity_poly.pdbx_strand_id
1 'polypeptide(L)'
;MSMFCFQCQEAAGGKGCTVKGVCGKEPETATLMDLLLYVTRGMSIVNRTLREKGIAQKATSHQILDYLFCTITNANFDDDAIRKRIDQAFITKNELIALAKKRDISLPTWDEVDYQTTPDHYLEEGARVGVLAEANEDIRSLKQLAIYGVKGAAAYAEHALNLGFEDEAIYEMLENALAEVSRQDIDADQLTSLVLNIGECGVKAMALLDKANTSAYGNPEITKVNIGVGKNPGILVSGHDLKDFEELLEQTAGTGVDVYTHSEMLPANYYPAFKKYPHFVGNYGNAWWKQREEFESFNGVFLFTTNCIVPPLKSNTYADRIYTTGSAGLPGAKHIEARAAGKPKDFSALIEQAKTCAPPTEIEKGEIIGGFAHKQVLALADKVVDAVKAGAIKKFVVMAGCDGRMKTRSYYTDFAQALPQDSVILTAGCAKYRYNKLPLGDIAGIPRVLDAGQCNDSYSLVVIALALKEAFGLDDINDLPIVYNIAWYEQKAVIVLLALLSLGVKNIHLGPTLPAFLSPNVTNVLVNAFGIGGISTVEEDMKAFMA
;
A
#
# COMPACT_ATOMS: atom_id res chain seq x y z
N MET A 1 6.47 -9.77 -27.34
CA MET A 1 6.40 -9.87 -25.86
C MET A 1 4.96 -10.19 -25.52
N SER A 2 4.68 -11.09 -24.58
CA SER A 2 3.28 -11.42 -24.22
C SER A 2 2.69 -10.42 -23.23
N MET A 3 3.53 -9.68 -22.49
CA MET A 3 3.16 -8.60 -21.60
C MET A 3 4.34 -7.63 -21.41
N PHE A 4 4.13 -6.51 -20.73
CA PHE A 4 5.20 -5.73 -20.12
C PHE A 4 4.74 -5.12 -18.79
N CYS A 5 5.39 -5.43 -17.68
CA CYS A 5 5.06 -4.86 -16.38
C CYS A 5 6.32 -4.73 -15.51
N PHE A 6 6.57 -3.54 -14.98
CA PHE A 6 7.74 -3.24 -14.13
C PHE A 6 7.39 -2.48 -12.83
N GLN A 7 6.12 -2.47 -12.43
CA GLN A 7 5.63 -1.61 -11.35
C GLN A 7 6.08 -2.01 -9.93
N CYS A 8 6.66 -3.20 -9.72
CA CYS A 8 7.14 -3.64 -8.42
C CYS A 8 8.64 -3.92 -8.41
N GLN A 9 9.22 -3.91 -7.21
CA GLN A 9 10.64 -4.13 -6.99
C GLN A 9 11.15 -5.48 -7.55
N GLU A 10 10.30 -6.51 -7.58
CA GLU A 10 10.64 -7.84 -8.10
C GLU A 10 10.42 -7.99 -9.62
N ALA A 11 10.30 -6.89 -10.37
CA ALA A 11 10.26 -6.94 -11.83
C ALA A 11 11.44 -7.76 -12.37
N ALA A 12 11.17 -8.63 -13.36
CA ALA A 12 12.16 -9.59 -13.83
C ALA A 12 13.46 -8.91 -14.29
N GLY A 13 14.58 -9.36 -13.71
CA GLY A 13 15.91 -8.81 -13.98
C GLY A 13 16.10 -7.33 -13.62
N GLY A 14 15.22 -6.75 -12.79
CA GLY A 14 15.22 -5.32 -12.49
C GLY A 14 14.88 -4.45 -13.72
N LYS A 15 14.18 -5.01 -14.71
CA LYS A 15 13.85 -4.35 -15.99
C LYS A 15 12.35 -4.38 -16.28
N GLY A 16 11.75 -5.56 -16.24
CA GLY A 16 10.33 -5.73 -16.56
C GLY A 16 9.98 -7.17 -16.86
N CYS A 17 8.79 -7.59 -16.42
CA CYS A 17 8.23 -8.91 -16.73
C CYS A 17 7.63 -8.91 -18.14
N THR A 18 8.14 -9.77 -19.02
CA THR A 18 7.76 -9.81 -20.45
C THR A 18 7.07 -11.11 -20.92
N VAL A 19 7.10 -12.14 -20.06
CA VAL A 19 6.53 -13.47 -20.34
C VAL A 19 5.46 -13.83 -19.30
N LYS A 20 5.77 -13.65 -18.02
CA LYS A 20 4.88 -13.82 -16.87
C LYS A 20 5.41 -12.96 -15.72
N GLY A 21 4.54 -12.44 -14.88
CA GLY A 21 4.94 -11.71 -13.68
C GLY A 21 5.67 -12.60 -12.67
N VAL A 22 6.74 -12.11 -12.04
CA VAL A 22 7.38 -12.80 -10.91
C VAL A 22 6.40 -13.02 -9.75
N CYS A 23 5.42 -12.12 -9.61
CA CYS A 23 4.30 -12.25 -8.68
C CYS A 23 3.30 -13.36 -9.02
N GLY A 24 3.38 -13.97 -10.21
CA GLY A 24 2.43 -14.94 -10.71
C GLY A 24 1.38 -14.38 -11.68
N LYS A 25 1.35 -13.06 -11.92
CA LYS A 25 0.41 -12.41 -12.86
C LYS A 25 0.60 -12.95 -14.28
N GLU A 26 -0.47 -13.45 -14.88
CA GLU A 26 -0.47 -13.97 -16.24
C GLU A 26 -0.48 -12.82 -17.27
N PRO A 27 -0.02 -13.06 -18.51
CA PRO A 27 -0.04 -12.05 -19.58
C PRO A 27 -1.43 -11.47 -19.87
N GLU A 28 -2.45 -12.31 -19.83
CA GLU A 28 -3.85 -11.90 -20.04
C GLU A 28 -4.28 -10.90 -18.97
N THR A 29 -4.12 -11.24 -17.69
CA THR A 29 -4.39 -10.33 -16.56
C THR A 29 -3.63 -9.01 -16.70
N ALA A 30 -2.35 -9.04 -17.07
CA ALA A 30 -1.56 -7.84 -17.25
C ALA A 30 -2.13 -6.94 -18.37
N THR A 31 -2.51 -7.55 -19.49
CA THR A 31 -3.07 -6.87 -20.66
C THR A 31 -4.44 -6.24 -20.36
N LEU A 32 -5.28 -6.95 -19.62
CA LEU A 32 -6.57 -6.43 -19.16
C LEU A 32 -6.40 -5.24 -18.20
N MET A 33 -5.41 -5.29 -17.29
CA MET A 33 -5.09 -4.16 -16.41
C MET A 33 -4.61 -2.94 -17.19
N ASP A 34 -3.81 -3.12 -18.24
CA ASP A 34 -3.35 -2.03 -19.11
C ASP A 34 -4.55 -1.36 -19.80
N LEU A 35 -5.50 -2.14 -20.33
CA LEU A 35 -6.74 -1.62 -20.92
C LEU A 35 -7.60 -0.89 -19.88
N LEU A 36 -7.78 -1.47 -18.68
CA LEU A 36 -8.56 -0.84 -17.61
C LEU A 36 -7.98 0.54 -17.25
N LEU A 37 -6.67 0.65 -17.10
CA LEU A 37 -6.01 1.93 -16.81
C LEU A 37 -6.16 2.91 -17.97
N TYR A 38 -6.09 2.45 -19.22
CA TYR A 38 -6.31 3.28 -20.39
C TYR A 38 -7.71 3.92 -20.38
N VAL A 39 -8.76 3.12 -20.14
CA VAL A 39 -10.16 3.62 -20.06
C VAL A 39 -10.37 4.50 -18.83
N THR A 40 -9.74 4.18 -17.70
CA THR A 40 -9.78 4.98 -16.47
C THR A 40 -9.18 6.37 -16.67
N ARG A 41 -8.13 6.51 -17.48
CA ARG A 41 -7.61 7.82 -17.90
C ARG A 41 -8.65 8.59 -18.72
N GLY A 42 -9.33 7.93 -19.65
CA GLY A 42 -10.46 8.50 -20.40
C GLY A 42 -11.57 9.02 -19.48
N MET A 43 -11.98 8.23 -18.48
CA MET A 43 -12.93 8.67 -17.45
C MET A 43 -12.44 9.91 -16.69
N SER A 44 -11.17 9.93 -16.31
CA SER A 44 -10.55 11.01 -15.55
C SER A 44 -10.50 12.31 -16.34
N ILE A 45 -10.16 12.26 -17.63
CA ILE A 45 -10.15 13.42 -18.53
C ILE A 45 -11.54 14.06 -18.62
N VAL A 46 -12.57 13.23 -18.81
CA VAL A 46 -13.96 13.72 -18.91
C VAL A 46 -14.44 14.25 -17.56
N ASN A 47 -14.23 13.51 -16.46
CA ASN A 47 -14.71 13.94 -15.14
C ASN A 47 -13.98 15.20 -14.64
N ARG A 48 -12.68 15.34 -14.92
CA ARG A 48 -11.91 16.59 -14.67
C ARG A 48 -12.51 17.77 -15.41
N THR A 49 -12.84 17.60 -16.69
CA THR A 49 -13.48 18.67 -17.49
C THR A 49 -14.85 19.05 -16.91
N LEU A 50 -15.63 18.07 -16.45
CA LEU A 50 -16.91 18.31 -15.77
C LEU A 50 -16.72 18.98 -14.39
N ARG A 51 -15.62 18.68 -13.69
CA ARG A 51 -15.24 19.26 -12.39
C ARG A 51 -14.96 20.75 -12.51
N GLU A 52 -14.25 21.17 -13.55
CA GLU A 52 -14.02 22.59 -13.87
C GLU A 52 -15.33 23.37 -14.10
N LYS A 53 -16.43 22.67 -14.43
CA LYS A 53 -17.77 23.24 -14.59
C LYS A 53 -18.68 23.02 -13.38
N GLY A 54 -18.16 22.45 -12.28
CA GLY A 54 -18.88 22.21 -11.04
C GLY A 54 -19.92 21.10 -11.10
N ILE A 55 -19.81 20.16 -12.06
CA ILE A 55 -20.80 19.09 -12.28
C ILE A 55 -20.19 17.68 -12.41
N ALA A 56 -18.96 17.49 -11.93
CA ALA A 56 -18.33 16.17 -11.84
C ALA A 56 -19.18 15.18 -11.05
N GLN A 57 -19.03 13.90 -11.38
CA GLN A 57 -19.73 12.81 -10.70
C GLN A 57 -18.80 12.18 -9.66
N LYS A 58 -19.14 12.32 -8.38
CA LYS A 58 -18.38 11.71 -7.27
C LYS A 58 -18.31 10.18 -7.36
N ALA A 59 -19.39 9.54 -7.82
CA ALA A 59 -19.41 8.10 -8.06
C ALA A 59 -18.34 7.64 -9.05
N THR A 60 -18.02 8.48 -10.06
CA THR A 60 -16.92 8.22 -10.98
C THR A 60 -15.57 8.29 -10.27
N SER A 61 -15.37 9.29 -9.40
CA SER A 61 -14.14 9.37 -8.59
C SER A 61 -13.96 8.11 -7.72
N HIS A 62 -15.03 7.60 -7.11
CA HIS A 62 -15.01 6.34 -6.35
C HIS A 62 -14.62 5.14 -7.22
N GLN A 63 -15.15 5.03 -8.45
CA GLN A 63 -14.77 3.98 -9.40
C GLN A 63 -13.30 4.09 -9.83
N ILE A 64 -12.79 5.31 -10.04
CA ILE A 64 -11.39 5.55 -10.38
C ILE A 64 -10.48 5.04 -9.26
N LEU A 65 -10.86 5.20 -7.98
CA LEU A 65 -10.10 4.64 -6.86
C LEU A 65 -9.98 3.11 -6.97
N ASP A 66 -11.11 2.40 -7.12
CA ASP A 66 -11.14 0.94 -7.24
C ASP A 66 -10.34 0.45 -8.45
N TYR A 67 -10.46 1.09 -9.61
CA TYR A 67 -9.75 0.68 -10.83
C TYR A 67 -8.24 0.89 -10.71
N LEU A 68 -7.81 1.94 -10.02
CA LEU A 68 -6.39 2.12 -9.69
C LEU A 68 -5.92 1.06 -8.70
N PHE A 69 -6.67 0.82 -7.63
CA PHE A 69 -6.28 -0.10 -6.56
C PHE A 69 -6.27 -1.57 -7.03
N CYS A 70 -7.26 -2.03 -7.80
CA CYS A 70 -7.30 -3.41 -8.26
C CYS A 70 -6.12 -3.79 -9.18
N THR A 71 -5.42 -2.79 -9.74
CA THR A 71 -4.22 -2.98 -10.58
C THR A 71 -2.89 -2.86 -9.81
N ILE A 72 -2.94 -2.68 -8.48
CA ILE A 72 -1.77 -2.78 -7.60
C ILE A 72 -1.22 -4.21 -7.62
N THR A 73 0.10 -4.33 -7.45
CA THR A 73 0.77 -5.63 -7.36
C THR A 73 0.15 -6.50 -6.27
N ASN A 74 -0.22 -7.74 -6.63
CA ASN A 74 -0.84 -8.73 -5.77
C ASN A 74 -2.26 -8.35 -5.26
N ALA A 75 -2.95 -7.39 -5.89
CA ALA A 75 -4.34 -7.06 -5.55
C ALA A 75 -5.32 -8.03 -6.21
N ASN A 76 -5.36 -8.03 -7.55
CA ASN A 76 -6.34 -8.81 -8.30
C ASN A 76 -5.69 -9.66 -9.40
N PHE A 77 -6.02 -10.95 -9.43
CA PHE A 77 -5.60 -11.91 -10.46
C PHE A 77 -6.80 -12.51 -11.22
N ASP A 78 -8.02 -12.04 -10.95
CA ASP A 78 -9.26 -12.55 -11.53
C ASP A 78 -9.59 -11.76 -12.81
N ASP A 79 -9.36 -12.41 -13.95
CA ASP A 79 -9.58 -11.82 -15.27
C ASP A 79 -11.04 -11.45 -15.51
N ASP A 80 -12.00 -12.23 -15.00
CA ASP A 80 -13.44 -11.94 -15.14
C ASP A 80 -13.81 -10.70 -14.32
N ALA A 81 -13.25 -10.57 -13.11
CA ALA A 81 -13.44 -9.39 -12.27
C ALA A 81 -12.85 -8.12 -12.92
N ILE A 82 -11.73 -8.23 -13.64
CA ILE A 82 -11.12 -7.11 -14.36
C ILE A 82 -11.91 -6.78 -15.63
N ARG A 83 -12.37 -7.78 -16.39
CA ARG A 83 -13.25 -7.58 -17.58
C ARG A 83 -14.51 -6.81 -17.22
N LYS A 84 -15.19 -7.18 -16.13
CA LYS A 84 -16.37 -6.45 -15.62
C LYS A 84 -16.07 -4.99 -15.28
N ARG A 85 -14.88 -4.71 -14.73
CA ARG A 85 -14.44 -3.33 -14.46
C ARG A 85 -14.21 -2.55 -15.75
N ILE A 86 -13.63 -3.17 -16.78
CA ILE A 86 -13.46 -2.54 -18.10
C ILE A 86 -14.83 -2.20 -18.71
N ASP A 87 -15.78 -3.14 -18.67
CA ASP A 87 -17.16 -2.90 -19.15
C ASP A 87 -17.78 -1.69 -18.44
N GLN A 88 -17.71 -1.66 -17.11
CA GLN A 88 -18.25 -0.58 -16.30
C GLN A 88 -17.51 0.75 -16.53
N ALA A 89 -16.20 0.72 -16.78
CA ALA A 89 -15.42 1.90 -17.10
C ALA A 89 -15.88 2.53 -18.43
N PHE A 90 -16.13 1.72 -19.47
CA PHE A 90 -16.68 2.21 -20.74
C PHE A 90 -18.08 2.79 -20.58
N ILE A 91 -18.97 2.09 -19.86
CA ILE A 91 -20.33 2.57 -19.58
C ILE A 91 -20.27 3.95 -18.92
N THR A 92 -19.51 4.06 -17.83
CA THR A 92 -19.39 5.31 -17.07
C THR A 92 -18.79 6.42 -17.94
N LYS A 93 -17.72 6.15 -18.69
CA LYS A 93 -17.11 7.14 -19.59
C LYS A 93 -18.13 7.67 -20.61
N ASN A 94 -18.95 6.80 -21.19
CA ASN A 94 -19.98 7.18 -22.16
C ASN A 94 -21.09 8.00 -21.53
N GLU A 95 -21.50 7.70 -20.31
CA GLU A 95 -22.48 8.50 -19.55
C GLU A 95 -21.94 9.91 -19.25
N LEU A 96 -20.66 10.03 -18.88
CA LEU A 96 -20.02 11.33 -18.66
C LEU A 96 -19.91 12.14 -19.95
N ILE A 97 -19.57 11.51 -21.08
CA ILE A 97 -19.55 12.16 -22.39
C ILE A 97 -20.94 12.64 -22.79
N ALA A 98 -21.97 11.82 -22.57
CA ALA A 98 -23.36 12.20 -22.83
C ALA A 98 -23.80 13.37 -21.94
N LEU A 99 -23.38 13.38 -20.66
CA LEU A 99 -23.62 14.49 -19.74
C LEU A 99 -22.95 15.78 -20.22
N ALA A 100 -21.69 15.73 -20.64
CA ALA A 100 -20.98 16.88 -21.20
C ALA A 100 -21.71 17.45 -22.43
N LYS A 101 -22.10 16.57 -23.37
CA LYS A 101 -22.88 16.95 -24.56
C LYS A 101 -24.23 17.60 -24.20
N LYS A 102 -24.97 17.01 -23.25
CA LYS A 102 -26.25 17.57 -22.77
C LYS A 102 -26.10 18.96 -22.15
N ARG A 103 -24.93 19.26 -21.59
CA ARG A 103 -24.61 20.53 -20.92
C ARG A 103 -23.84 21.51 -21.81
N ASP A 104 -23.66 21.18 -23.09
CA ASP A 104 -22.89 21.98 -24.06
C ASP A 104 -21.44 22.25 -23.59
N ILE A 105 -20.83 21.25 -22.94
CA ILE A 105 -19.44 21.30 -22.48
C ILE A 105 -18.56 20.62 -23.52
N SER A 106 -17.62 21.38 -24.09
CA SER A 106 -16.61 20.83 -24.99
C SER A 106 -15.66 19.92 -24.22
N LEU A 107 -15.44 18.72 -24.75
CA LEU A 107 -14.43 17.78 -24.27
C LEU A 107 -13.18 17.85 -25.18
N PRO A 108 -11.99 17.49 -24.65
CA PRO A 108 -10.80 17.38 -25.48
C PRO A 108 -10.93 16.20 -26.45
N THR A 109 -10.43 16.38 -27.68
CA THR A 109 -10.32 15.35 -28.73
C THR A 109 -9.07 14.50 -28.52
N TRP A 110 -9.05 13.73 -27.44
CA TRP A 110 -7.96 12.81 -27.10
C TRP A 110 -8.40 11.36 -27.28
N ASP A 111 -7.45 10.50 -27.70
CA ASP A 111 -7.74 9.10 -28.00
C ASP A 111 -8.45 8.41 -26.82
N GLU A 112 -7.98 8.58 -25.58
CA GLU A 112 -8.59 7.97 -24.40
C GLU A 112 -10.07 8.34 -24.20
N VAL A 113 -10.50 9.54 -24.63
CA VAL A 113 -11.89 10.00 -24.53
C VAL A 113 -12.75 9.31 -25.58
N ASP A 114 -12.33 9.38 -26.84
CA ASP A 114 -13.10 8.89 -27.99
C ASP A 114 -13.03 7.37 -28.16
N TYR A 115 -12.01 6.73 -27.59
CA TYR A 115 -11.75 5.31 -27.72
C TYR A 115 -12.90 4.42 -27.23
N GLN A 116 -13.28 3.42 -28.00
CA GLN A 116 -14.26 2.39 -27.62
C GLN A 116 -13.81 1.05 -28.19
N THR A 117 -14.14 -0.03 -27.50
CA THR A 117 -13.95 -1.40 -28.02
C THR A 117 -15.01 -2.33 -27.40
N THR A 118 -15.05 -3.58 -27.84
CA THR A 118 -15.95 -4.61 -27.33
C THR A 118 -15.18 -5.71 -26.58
N PRO A 119 -15.84 -6.50 -25.70
CA PRO A 119 -15.18 -7.52 -24.90
C PRO A 119 -14.30 -8.53 -25.68
N ASP A 120 -14.70 -8.86 -26.91
CA ASP A 120 -13.98 -9.77 -27.81
C ASP A 120 -12.59 -9.23 -28.22
N HIS A 121 -12.40 -7.91 -28.19
CA HIS A 121 -11.17 -7.23 -28.60
C HIS A 121 -10.31 -6.74 -27.43
N TYR A 122 -10.71 -6.94 -26.17
CA TYR A 122 -10.00 -6.39 -25.01
C TYR A 122 -8.52 -6.78 -24.94
N LEU A 123 -8.16 -8.00 -25.33
CA LEU A 123 -6.76 -8.45 -25.30
C LEU A 123 -5.93 -7.87 -26.45
N GLU A 124 -6.50 -7.77 -27.65
CA GLU A 124 -5.85 -7.16 -28.80
C GLU A 124 -5.53 -5.69 -28.51
N GLU A 125 -6.51 -5.00 -27.95
CA GLU A 125 -6.45 -3.58 -27.69
C GLU A 125 -5.59 -3.24 -26.46
N GLY A 126 -5.72 -4.01 -25.38
CA GLY A 126 -4.87 -3.87 -24.19
C GLY A 126 -3.38 -3.98 -24.53
N ALA A 127 -3.02 -4.83 -25.48
CA ALA A 127 -1.64 -5.00 -25.93
C ALA A 127 -1.07 -3.76 -26.65
N ARG A 128 -1.92 -2.85 -27.15
CA ARG A 128 -1.51 -1.59 -27.81
C ARG A 128 -1.34 -0.43 -26.86
N VAL A 129 -2.01 -0.46 -25.71
CA VAL A 129 -2.11 0.69 -24.78
C VAL A 129 -1.31 0.52 -23.49
N GLY A 130 -0.52 -0.55 -23.40
CA GLY A 130 0.34 -0.82 -22.25
C GLY A 130 1.52 0.15 -22.12
N VAL A 131 2.37 -0.12 -21.12
CA VAL A 131 3.51 0.74 -20.72
C VAL A 131 4.43 1.15 -21.87
N LEU A 132 4.65 0.27 -22.85
CA LEU A 132 5.56 0.48 -23.97
C LEU A 132 4.97 1.31 -25.12
N ALA A 133 3.70 1.74 -25.03
CA ALA A 133 3.09 2.66 -25.99
C ALA A 133 3.82 4.02 -26.00
N GLU A 134 4.38 4.44 -24.87
CA GLU A 134 5.30 5.57 -24.80
C GLU A 134 6.71 5.12 -25.19
N ALA A 135 7.20 5.54 -26.35
CA ALA A 135 8.49 5.12 -26.88
C ALA A 135 9.67 5.78 -26.14
N ASN A 136 9.53 7.05 -25.74
CA ASN A 136 10.59 7.79 -25.06
C ASN A 136 10.78 7.25 -23.63
N GLU A 137 11.97 6.76 -23.32
CA GLU A 137 12.24 6.12 -22.03
C GLU A 137 12.09 7.05 -20.82
N ASP A 138 12.50 8.31 -20.94
CA ASP A 138 12.43 9.28 -19.84
C ASP A 138 10.98 9.73 -19.60
N ILE A 139 10.24 10.01 -20.67
CA ILE A 139 8.81 10.33 -20.59
C ILE A 139 8.02 9.13 -20.07
N ARG A 140 8.32 7.92 -20.54
CA ARG A 140 7.73 6.67 -20.02
C ARG A 140 8.04 6.51 -18.54
N SER A 141 9.28 6.73 -18.13
CA SER A 141 9.70 6.63 -16.73
C SER A 141 8.90 7.55 -15.82
N LEU A 142 8.79 8.83 -16.18
CA LEU A 142 8.04 9.81 -15.38
C LEU A 142 6.52 9.55 -15.40
N LYS A 143 5.94 9.23 -16.57
CA LYS A 143 4.51 8.86 -16.67
C LYS A 143 4.19 7.64 -15.80
N GLN A 144 5.06 6.63 -15.79
CA GLN A 144 4.85 5.42 -14.98
C GLN A 144 5.09 5.69 -13.49
N LEU A 145 6.07 6.52 -13.11
CA LEU A 145 6.25 6.98 -11.74
C LEU A 145 4.98 7.70 -11.24
N ALA A 146 4.40 8.57 -12.05
CA ALA A 146 3.13 9.23 -11.75
C ALA A 146 1.97 8.22 -11.60
N ILE A 147 1.78 7.32 -12.58
CA ILE A 147 0.75 6.27 -12.51
C ILE A 147 0.89 5.39 -11.25
N TYR A 148 2.10 5.03 -10.87
CA TYR A 148 2.33 4.20 -9.68
C TYR A 148 2.10 4.98 -8.38
N GLY A 149 2.45 6.27 -8.34
CA GLY A 149 2.09 7.15 -7.23
C GLY A 149 0.57 7.27 -7.05
N VAL A 150 -0.18 7.54 -8.12
CA VAL A 150 -1.65 7.69 -8.02
C VAL A 150 -2.34 6.40 -7.61
N LYS A 151 -1.83 5.23 -8.01
CA LYS A 151 -2.34 3.93 -7.50
C LYS A 151 -2.20 3.83 -5.99
N GLY A 152 -1.02 4.16 -5.45
CA GLY A 152 -0.78 4.16 -4.01
C GLY A 152 -1.69 5.13 -3.26
N ALA A 153 -1.83 6.36 -3.76
CA ALA A 153 -2.72 7.36 -3.16
C ALA A 153 -4.20 6.92 -3.21
N ALA A 154 -4.63 6.33 -4.32
CA ALA A 154 -5.99 5.84 -4.49
C ALA A 154 -6.34 4.74 -3.48
N ALA A 155 -5.41 3.83 -3.20
CA ALA A 155 -5.61 2.79 -2.19
C ALA A 155 -5.87 3.38 -0.79
N TYR A 156 -5.10 4.41 -0.39
CA TYR A 156 -5.32 5.06 0.89
C TYR A 156 -6.64 5.85 0.93
N ALA A 157 -6.98 6.53 -0.15
CA ALA A 157 -8.24 7.26 -0.27
C ALA A 157 -9.46 6.31 -0.24
N GLU A 158 -9.35 5.12 -0.84
CA GLU A 158 -10.42 4.11 -0.80
C GLU A 158 -10.67 3.59 0.63
N HIS A 159 -9.60 3.35 1.40
CA HIS A 159 -9.75 2.96 2.81
C HIS A 159 -10.41 4.06 3.66
N ALA A 160 -10.07 5.33 3.40
CA ALA A 160 -10.75 6.45 4.06
C ALA A 160 -12.25 6.49 3.67
N LEU A 161 -12.54 6.28 2.38
CA LEU A 161 -13.91 6.25 1.85
C LEU A 161 -14.74 5.12 2.48
N ASN A 162 -14.15 3.95 2.71
CA ASN A 162 -14.82 2.82 3.39
C ASN A 162 -15.28 3.19 4.82
N LEU A 163 -14.67 4.21 5.43
CA LEU A 163 -15.04 4.77 6.73
C LEU A 163 -15.91 6.04 6.63
N GLY A 164 -16.31 6.44 5.42
CA GLY A 164 -17.10 7.63 5.16
C GLY A 164 -16.31 8.94 5.15
N PHE A 165 -14.97 8.87 5.05
CA PHE A 165 -14.10 10.03 4.93
C PHE A 165 -13.65 10.21 3.48
N GLU A 166 -13.94 11.36 2.89
CA GLU A 166 -13.53 11.71 1.54
C GLU A 166 -13.10 13.17 1.46
N ASP A 167 -12.24 13.49 0.50
CA ASP A 167 -11.77 14.84 0.20
C ASP A 167 -11.75 15.03 -1.32
N GLU A 168 -12.53 15.98 -1.82
CA GLU A 168 -12.62 16.32 -3.25
C GLU A 168 -11.27 16.72 -3.83
N ALA A 169 -10.38 17.33 -3.04
CA ALA A 169 -9.06 17.73 -3.51
C ALA A 169 -8.21 16.51 -3.91
N ILE A 170 -8.37 15.38 -3.22
CA ILE A 170 -7.68 14.14 -3.58
C ILE A 170 -8.21 13.63 -4.92
N TYR A 171 -9.53 13.63 -5.11
CA TYR A 171 -10.14 13.20 -6.38
C TYR A 171 -9.70 14.07 -7.55
N GLU A 172 -9.67 15.40 -7.35
CA GLU A 172 -9.17 16.35 -8.34
C GLU A 172 -7.70 16.07 -8.70
N MET A 173 -6.82 15.87 -7.71
CA MET A 173 -5.40 15.60 -7.95
C MET A 173 -5.17 14.28 -8.69
N LEU A 174 -5.91 13.22 -8.35
CA LEU A 174 -5.82 11.92 -9.03
C LEU A 174 -6.33 11.99 -10.47
N GLU A 175 -7.50 12.61 -10.69
CA GLU A 175 -8.08 12.80 -12.01
C GLU A 175 -7.18 13.69 -12.89
N ASN A 176 -6.63 14.76 -12.31
CA ASN A 176 -5.67 15.61 -12.98
C ASN A 176 -4.41 14.87 -13.38
N ALA A 177 -3.81 14.10 -12.47
CA ALA A 177 -2.62 13.32 -12.79
C ALA A 177 -2.86 12.31 -13.92
N LEU A 178 -3.99 11.60 -13.92
CA LEU A 178 -4.36 10.66 -14.98
C LEU A 178 -4.59 11.34 -16.34
N ALA A 179 -5.15 12.55 -16.33
CA ALA A 179 -5.34 13.32 -17.55
C ALA A 179 -4.00 13.92 -18.06
N GLU A 180 -3.15 14.44 -17.19
CA GLU A 180 -1.84 15.00 -17.59
C GLU A 180 -0.90 13.94 -18.15
N VAL A 181 -0.86 12.71 -17.61
CA VAL A 181 -0.05 11.63 -18.20
C VAL A 181 -0.56 11.16 -19.57
N SER A 182 -1.78 11.52 -19.94
CA SER A 182 -2.38 11.20 -21.25
C SER A 182 -2.06 12.26 -22.32
N ARG A 183 -1.50 13.42 -21.92
CA ARG A 183 -1.04 14.43 -22.85
C ARG A 183 0.12 13.91 -23.71
N GLN A 184 0.06 14.21 -25.00
CA GLN A 184 1.09 13.87 -25.98
C GLN A 184 2.19 14.94 -26.04
N ASP A 185 1.88 16.16 -25.62
CA ASP A 185 2.76 17.33 -25.63
C ASP A 185 3.50 17.57 -24.31
N ILE A 186 3.20 16.78 -23.26
CA ILE A 186 3.78 16.98 -21.93
C ILE A 186 5.28 16.65 -21.93
N ASP A 187 6.07 17.58 -21.40
CA ASP A 187 7.52 17.42 -21.30
C ASP A 187 7.98 16.87 -19.94
N ALA A 188 9.29 16.65 -19.80
CA ALA A 188 9.89 16.08 -18.60
C ALA A 188 9.80 17.01 -17.38
N ASP A 189 9.83 18.33 -17.55
CA ASP A 189 9.76 19.29 -16.43
C ASP A 189 8.33 19.37 -15.88
N GLN A 190 7.34 19.38 -16.78
CA GLN A 190 5.93 19.29 -16.43
C GLN A 190 5.61 17.96 -15.73
N LEU A 191 6.12 16.84 -16.23
CA LEU A 191 5.96 15.54 -15.60
C LEU A 191 6.66 15.45 -14.23
N THR A 192 7.84 16.05 -14.08
CA THR A 192 8.54 16.10 -12.78
C THR A 192 7.72 16.89 -11.77
N SER A 193 7.18 18.04 -12.17
CA SER A 193 6.27 18.84 -11.34
C SER A 193 5.01 18.07 -10.96
N LEU A 194 4.44 17.29 -11.90
CA LEU A 194 3.30 16.42 -11.64
C LEU A 194 3.62 15.34 -10.60
N VAL A 195 4.79 14.70 -10.68
CA VAL A 195 5.24 13.70 -9.71
C VAL A 195 5.33 14.26 -8.29
N LEU A 196 5.84 15.49 -8.13
CA LEU A 196 5.89 16.16 -6.83
C LEU A 196 4.50 16.50 -6.29
N ASN A 197 3.60 16.97 -7.16
CA ASN A 197 2.20 17.22 -6.82
C ASN A 197 1.48 15.93 -6.38
N ILE A 198 1.76 14.79 -7.02
CA ILE A 198 1.27 13.48 -6.58
C ILE A 198 1.81 13.13 -5.18
N GLY A 199 3.04 13.50 -4.84
CA GLY A 199 3.56 13.38 -3.49
C GLY A 199 2.72 14.14 -2.46
N GLU A 200 2.32 15.39 -2.75
CA GLU A 200 1.38 16.15 -1.91
C GLU A 200 0.00 15.49 -1.80
N CYS A 201 -0.50 14.90 -2.90
CA CYS A 201 -1.73 14.09 -2.88
C CYS A 201 -1.56 12.88 -1.94
N GLY A 202 -0.39 12.24 -1.94
CA GLY A 202 -0.04 11.16 -1.03
C GLY A 202 -0.10 11.57 0.44
N VAL A 203 0.45 12.74 0.79
CA VAL A 203 0.37 13.32 2.13
C VAL A 203 -1.10 13.52 2.54
N LYS A 204 -1.93 14.11 1.66
CA LYS A 204 -3.36 14.33 1.91
C LYS A 204 -4.12 13.01 2.11
N ALA A 205 -3.88 12.02 1.26
CA ALA A 205 -4.54 10.73 1.33
C ALA A 205 -4.17 9.97 2.62
N MET A 206 -2.89 9.96 3.01
CA MET A 206 -2.48 9.34 4.27
C MET A 206 -3.02 10.09 5.49
N ALA A 207 -3.03 11.43 5.48
CA ALA A 207 -3.62 12.22 6.55
C ALA A 207 -5.13 12.00 6.71
N LEU A 208 -5.85 11.88 5.58
CA LEU A 208 -7.28 11.57 5.57
C LEU A 208 -7.54 10.17 6.15
N LEU A 209 -6.73 9.18 5.74
CA LEU A 209 -6.85 7.80 6.25
C LEU A 209 -6.48 7.69 7.73
N ASP A 210 -5.41 8.37 8.18
CA ASP A 210 -5.05 8.46 9.60
C ASP A 210 -6.20 9.03 10.43
N LYS A 211 -6.79 10.15 9.97
CA LYS A 211 -7.97 10.74 10.61
C LYS A 211 -9.14 9.75 10.64
N ALA A 212 -9.42 9.08 9.53
CA ALA A 212 -10.53 8.15 9.42
C ALA A 212 -10.39 6.98 10.40
N ASN A 213 -9.24 6.31 10.38
CA ASN A 213 -8.93 5.19 11.26
C ASN A 213 -8.94 5.60 12.74
N THR A 214 -8.25 6.68 13.10
CA THR A 214 -8.12 7.11 14.51
C THR A 214 -9.43 7.65 15.07
N SER A 215 -10.28 8.27 14.24
CA SER A 215 -11.61 8.73 14.64
C SER A 215 -12.59 7.57 14.84
N ALA A 216 -12.53 6.55 13.98
CA ALA A 216 -13.40 5.39 14.06
C ALA A 216 -13.01 4.43 15.19
N TYR A 217 -11.71 4.17 15.36
CA TYR A 217 -11.22 3.05 16.17
C TYR A 217 -10.39 3.44 17.39
N GLY A 218 -10.22 4.75 17.61
CA GLY A 218 -9.32 5.29 18.62
C GLY A 218 -7.89 5.41 18.12
N ASN A 219 -7.03 6.06 18.90
CA ASN A 219 -5.64 6.21 18.51
C ASN A 219 -4.88 4.92 18.86
N PRO A 220 -3.99 4.42 17.98
CA PRO A 220 -3.11 3.31 18.34
C PRO A 220 -2.34 3.61 19.63
N GLU A 221 -2.22 2.59 20.48
CA GLU A 221 -1.54 2.68 21.78
C GLU A 221 -0.60 1.48 21.96
N ILE A 222 0.37 1.61 22.87
CA ILE A 222 1.34 0.54 23.14
C ILE A 222 0.62 -0.78 23.44
N THR A 223 0.94 -1.80 22.66
CA THR A 223 0.26 -3.11 22.70
C THR A 223 1.28 -4.24 22.61
N LYS A 224 1.11 -5.24 23.47
CA LYS A 224 1.75 -6.55 23.34
C LYS A 224 0.81 -7.48 22.57
N VAL A 225 1.23 -7.91 21.40
CA VAL A 225 0.44 -8.75 20.50
C VAL A 225 0.92 -10.18 20.59
N ASN A 226 0.04 -11.10 20.98
CA ASN A 226 0.33 -12.54 20.97
C ASN A 226 0.59 -13.03 19.53
N ILE A 227 1.63 -13.84 19.35
CA ILE A 227 1.97 -14.51 18.07
C ILE A 227 1.85 -16.04 18.14
N GLY A 228 1.38 -16.57 19.26
CA GLY A 228 0.94 -17.97 19.38
C GLY A 228 -0.51 -18.17 18.92
N VAL A 229 -1.08 -19.33 19.22
CA VAL A 229 -2.42 -19.73 18.77
C VAL A 229 -3.32 -20.21 19.90
N GLY A 230 -4.63 -20.04 19.71
CA GLY A 230 -5.70 -20.59 20.53
C GLY A 230 -6.04 -22.04 20.16
N LYS A 231 -7.21 -22.50 20.64
CA LYS A 231 -7.69 -23.88 20.41
C LYS A 231 -8.96 -23.95 19.56
N ASN A 232 -9.51 -22.81 19.15
CA ASN A 232 -10.69 -22.75 18.31
C ASN A 232 -10.30 -22.72 16.83
N PRO A 233 -11.21 -23.08 15.90
CA PRO A 233 -11.05 -22.72 14.49
C PRO A 233 -10.88 -21.20 14.34
N GLY A 234 -10.14 -20.80 13.30
CA GLY A 234 -9.78 -19.40 13.09
C GLY A 234 -10.13 -18.86 11.71
N ILE A 235 -10.32 -17.55 11.63
CA ILE A 235 -10.26 -16.78 10.39
C ILE A 235 -9.01 -15.90 10.43
N LEU A 236 -8.19 -15.98 9.38
CA LEU A 236 -6.99 -15.16 9.21
C LEU A 236 -7.29 -14.00 8.26
N VAL A 237 -7.24 -12.78 8.77
CA VAL A 237 -7.48 -11.56 7.98
C VAL A 237 -6.16 -10.97 7.52
N SER A 238 -6.04 -10.77 6.21
CA SER A 238 -4.90 -10.18 5.55
C SER A 238 -5.32 -8.95 4.76
N GLY A 239 -4.36 -8.09 4.42
CA GLY A 239 -4.61 -6.81 3.76
C GLY A 239 -4.59 -5.65 4.75
N HIS A 240 -5.45 -4.64 4.54
CA HIS A 240 -5.35 -3.37 5.28
C HIS A 240 -6.68 -2.82 5.79
N ASP A 241 -7.83 -3.30 5.30
CA ASP A 241 -9.11 -2.63 5.54
C ASP A 241 -9.64 -2.87 6.96
N LEU A 242 -9.62 -1.82 7.79
CA LEU A 242 -10.09 -1.90 9.18
C LEU A 242 -11.62 -1.94 9.30
N LYS A 243 -12.37 -1.48 8.28
CA LYS A 243 -13.84 -1.57 8.29
C LYS A 243 -14.31 -3.00 8.04
N ASP A 244 -13.68 -3.71 7.12
CA ASP A 244 -13.89 -5.15 6.94
C ASP A 244 -13.55 -5.92 8.23
N PHE A 245 -12.47 -5.53 8.92
CA PHE A 245 -12.06 -6.15 10.18
C PHE A 245 -13.05 -5.91 11.31
N GLU A 246 -13.57 -4.68 11.46
CA GLU A 246 -14.62 -4.36 12.44
C GLU A 246 -15.85 -5.26 12.23
N GLU A 247 -16.39 -5.27 11.00
CA GLU A 247 -17.60 -6.02 10.66
C GLU A 247 -17.41 -7.54 10.85
N LEU A 248 -16.20 -8.05 10.58
CA LEU A 248 -15.87 -9.45 10.86
C LEU A 248 -15.84 -9.74 12.35
N LEU A 249 -15.21 -8.90 13.18
CA LEU A 249 -15.16 -9.07 14.63
C LEU A 249 -16.55 -9.07 15.25
N GLU A 250 -17.43 -8.20 14.77
CA GLU A 250 -18.84 -8.16 15.18
C GLU A 250 -19.59 -9.45 14.81
N GLN A 251 -19.42 -9.95 13.59
CA GLN A 251 -20.14 -11.14 13.11
C GLN A 251 -19.60 -12.45 13.69
N THR A 252 -18.32 -12.48 14.10
CA THR A 252 -17.69 -13.66 14.72
C THR A 252 -17.92 -13.74 16.23
N ALA A 253 -18.40 -12.66 16.86
CA ALA A 253 -18.65 -12.63 18.30
C ALA A 253 -19.65 -13.73 18.73
N GLY A 254 -19.25 -14.57 19.68
CA GLY A 254 -20.09 -15.64 20.21
C GLY A 254 -20.27 -16.86 19.29
N THR A 255 -19.55 -16.92 18.16
CA THR A 255 -19.67 -18.02 17.19
C THR A 255 -18.78 -19.23 17.49
N GLY A 256 -17.79 -19.06 18.38
CA GLY A 256 -16.75 -20.06 18.63
C GLY A 256 -15.61 -20.07 17.60
N VAL A 257 -15.55 -19.08 16.70
CA VAL A 257 -14.46 -18.87 15.74
C VAL A 257 -13.58 -17.71 16.22
N ASP A 258 -12.29 -17.97 16.33
CA ASP A 258 -11.29 -16.95 16.68
C ASP A 258 -10.89 -16.13 15.43
N VAL A 259 -10.47 -14.89 15.64
CA VAL A 259 -9.96 -14.00 14.59
C VAL A 259 -8.48 -13.73 14.81
N TYR A 260 -7.69 -13.86 13.75
CA TYR A 260 -6.25 -13.56 13.71
C TYR A 260 -5.96 -12.56 12.61
N THR A 261 -4.96 -11.71 12.82
CA THR A 261 -4.43 -10.84 11.78
C THR A 261 -3.20 -11.46 11.12
N HIS A 262 -2.91 -11.04 9.89
CA HIS A 262 -1.72 -11.42 9.14
C HIS A 262 -1.13 -10.21 8.40
N SER A 263 0.20 -10.16 8.31
CA SER A 263 0.96 -9.14 7.60
C SER A 263 0.52 -7.71 7.95
N GLU A 264 -0.14 -6.99 7.02
CA GLU A 264 -0.51 -5.58 7.21
C GLU A 264 -1.77 -5.39 8.09
N MET A 265 -2.41 -6.47 8.53
CA MET A 265 -3.48 -6.39 9.53
C MET A 265 -2.95 -6.43 10.96
N LEU A 266 -1.67 -6.72 11.21
CA LEU A 266 -1.07 -6.68 12.55
C LEU A 266 -1.44 -5.40 13.34
N PRO A 267 -1.42 -4.20 12.74
CA PRO A 267 -1.74 -2.97 13.47
C PRO A 267 -3.17 -2.85 13.96
N ALA A 268 -4.12 -3.66 13.48
CA ALA A 268 -5.47 -3.70 14.05
C ALA A 268 -5.43 -4.06 15.55
N ASN A 269 -4.43 -4.81 16.00
CA ASN A 269 -4.22 -5.08 17.43
C ASN A 269 -3.96 -3.81 18.27
N TYR A 270 -3.50 -2.72 17.64
CA TYR A 270 -3.08 -1.51 18.35
C TYR A 270 -4.25 -0.57 18.67
N TYR A 271 -5.38 -0.74 17.99
CA TYR A 271 -6.54 0.14 18.12
C TYR A 271 -7.42 -0.25 19.31
N PRO A 272 -7.75 0.69 20.23
CA PRO A 272 -8.59 0.41 21.39
C PRO A 272 -9.95 -0.22 21.04
N ALA A 273 -10.58 0.17 19.93
CA ALA A 273 -11.89 -0.35 19.52
C ALA A 273 -11.90 -1.87 19.26
N PHE A 274 -10.76 -2.46 18.85
CA PHE A 274 -10.67 -3.88 18.55
C PHE A 274 -10.20 -4.71 19.75
N LYS A 275 -9.48 -4.11 20.70
CA LYS A 275 -8.99 -4.80 21.91
C LYS A 275 -10.09 -5.32 22.84
N LYS A 276 -11.32 -4.84 22.68
CA LYS A 276 -12.48 -5.28 23.48
C LYS A 276 -12.97 -6.70 23.12
N TYR A 277 -12.58 -7.24 21.96
CA TYR A 277 -13.06 -8.54 21.48
C TYR A 277 -12.17 -9.68 21.99
N PRO A 278 -12.65 -10.56 22.89
CA PRO A 278 -11.81 -11.60 23.49
C PRO A 278 -11.42 -12.73 22.52
N HIS A 279 -12.16 -12.88 21.42
CA HIS A 279 -11.87 -13.86 20.36
C HIS A 279 -10.95 -13.31 19.27
N PHE A 280 -10.51 -12.04 19.39
CA PHE A 280 -9.38 -11.53 18.61
C PHE A 280 -8.08 -11.94 19.31
N VAL A 281 -7.42 -12.99 18.80
CA VAL A 281 -6.36 -13.68 19.52
C VAL A 281 -4.99 -13.01 19.38
N GLY A 282 -4.69 -12.45 18.21
CA GLY A 282 -3.39 -11.85 17.92
C GLY A 282 -3.02 -11.91 16.45
N ASN A 283 -1.72 -12.00 16.15
CA ASN A 283 -1.20 -12.03 14.79
C ASN A 283 -0.50 -13.35 14.47
N TYR A 284 -0.86 -13.97 13.34
CA TYR A 284 -0.27 -15.22 12.90
C TYR A 284 0.74 -14.98 11.76
N GLY A 285 1.92 -15.60 11.86
CA GLY A 285 2.90 -15.60 10.77
C GLY A 285 3.68 -14.29 10.61
N ASN A 286 4.01 -13.97 9.37
CA ASN A 286 5.01 -12.97 9.00
C ASN A 286 4.48 -12.05 7.88
N ALA A 287 5.37 -11.50 7.05
CA ALA A 287 5.01 -10.73 5.88
C ALA A 287 4.39 -11.60 4.77
N TRP A 288 3.59 -10.95 3.94
CA TRP A 288 2.80 -11.51 2.85
C TRP A 288 3.49 -12.58 1.96
N TRP A 289 4.81 -12.50 1.76
CA TRP A 289 5.49 -13.41 0.83
C TRP A 289 5.65 -14.84 1.35
N LYS A 290 5.51 -15.06 2.67
CA LYS A 290 5.52 -16.37 3.34
C LYS A 290 4.16 -17.03 3.45
N GLN A 291 3.12 -16.42 2.89
CA GLN A 291 1.75 -16.89 3.08
C GLN A 291 1.53 -18.31 2.54
N ARG A 292 2.32 -18.80 1.57
CA ARG A 292 2.12 -20.14 1.01
C ARG A 292 2.38 -21.24 2.03
N GLU A 293 3.37 -21.04 2.88
CA GLU A 293 3.74 -21.95 3.95
C GLU A 293 2.85 -21.71 5.19
N GLU A 294 2.66 -20.44 5.56
CA GLU A 294 1.93 -20.08 6.78
C GLU A 294 0.42 -20.35 6.67
N PHE A 295 -0.18 -20.18 5.49
CA PHE A 295 -1.61 -20.44 5.32
C PHE A 295 -1.91 -21.93 5.31
N GLU A 296 -0.96 -22.76 4.88
CA GLU A 296 -1.08 -24.22 4.98
C GLU A 296 -1.19 -24.65 6.45
N SER A 297 -0.39 -24.07 7.34
CA SER A 297 -0.38 -24.41 8.77
C SER A 297 -1.51 -23.77 9.57
N PHE A 298 -2.14 -22.70 9.07
CA PHE A 298 -3.22 -22.01 9.78
C PHE A 298 -4.53 -22.81 9.83
N ASN A 299 -4.75 -23.78 8.92
CA ASN A 299 -5.92 -24.67 8.85
C ASN A 299 -7.31 -24.02 8.66
N GLY A 300 -7.50 -22.75 9.04
CA GLY A 300 -8.77 -22.02 9.02
C GLY A 300 -9.13 -21.37 7.69
N VAL A 301 -9.89 -20.27 7.73
CA VAL A 301 -10.35 -19.53 6.53
C VAL A 301 -9.54 -18.25 6.36
N PHE A 302 -9.29 -17.82 5.12
CA PHE A 302 -8.47 -16.63 4.80
C PHE A 302 -9.33 -15.54 4.18
N LEU A 303 -9.30 -14.33 4.73
CA LEU A 303 -9.95 -13.16 4.15
C LEU A 303 -8.90 -12.16 3.69
N PHE A 304 -8.83 -11.91 2.38
CA PHE A 304 -8.04 -10.83 1.82
C PHE A 304 -8.93 -9.60 1.60
N THR A 305 -8.68 -8.56 2.40
CA THR A 305 -9.32 -7.25 2.24
C THR A 305 -8.69 -6.43 1.11
N THR A 306 -7.40 -6.67 0.84
CA THR A 306 -6.59 -5.99 -0.18
C THR A 306 -5.45 -6.89 -0.66
N ASN A 307 -4.49 -6.34 -1.42
CA ASN A 307 -3.17 -6.92 -1.59
C ASN A 307 -2.44 -7.16 -0.24
N CYS A 308 -1.53 -8.12 -0.11
CA CYS A 308 -0.87 -8.89 -1.15
C CYS A 308 -1.27 -10.38 -1.17
N ILE A 309 -2.03 -10.78 -2.18
CA ILE A 309 -2.28 -12.20 -2.47
C ILE A 309 -1.11 -12.78 -3.25
N VAL A 310 -0.53 -13.87 -2.76
CA VAL A 310 0.34 -14.76 -3.53
C VAL A 310 -0.48 -15.96 -4.00
N PRO A 311 -0.65 -16.16 -5.33
CA PRO A 311 -1.42 -17.30 -5.84
C PRO A 311 -0.92 -18.63 -5.23
N PRO A 312 -1.81 -19.47 -4.68
CA PRO A 312 -1.45 -20.77 -4.13
C PRO A 312 -0.76 -21.64 -5.18
N LEU A 313 0.15 -22.51 -4.74
CA LEU A 313 0.67 -23.57 -5.59
C LEU A 313 -0.39 -24.67 -5.75
N LYS A 314 -0.30 -25.47 -6.81
CA LYS A 314 -1.17 -26.64 -6.99
C LYS A 314 -1.10 -27.64 -5.83
N SER A 315 -0.01 -27.65 -5.09
CA SER A 315 0.20 -28.51 -3.91
C SER A 315 -0.41 -27.95 -2.62
N ASN A 316 -0.82 -26.68 -2.59
CA ASN A 316 -1.43 -26.09 -1.41
C ASN A 316 -2.89 -26.56 -1.26
N THR A 317 -3.31 -26.86 -0.02
CA THR A 317 -4.64 -27.43 0.27
C THR A 317 -5.65 -26.43 0.83
N TYR A 318 -5.35 -25.13 0.73
CA TYR A 318 -6.18 -24.07 1.29
C TYR A 318 -6.88 -23.17 0.27
N ALA A 319 -6.72 -23.41 -1.03
CA ALA A 319 -7.24 -22.53 -2.07
C ALA A 319 -8.78 -22.35 -2.02
N ASP A 320 -9.51 -23.39 -1.61
CA ASP A 320 -10.97 -23.40 -1.42
C ASP A 320 -11.46 -22.69 -0.16
N ARG A 321 -10.52 -22.27 0.70
CA ARG A 321 -10.75 -21.51 1.94
C ARG A 321 -10.32 -20.05 1.81
N ILE A 322 -9.98 -19.58 0.61
CA ILE A 322 -9.65 -18.18 0.35
C ILE A 322 -10.92 -17.41 -0.02
N TYR A 323 -11.13 -16.32 0.70
CA TYR A 323 -12.10 -15.29 0.42
C TYR A 323 -11.38 -13.98 0.06
N THR A 324 -11.94 -13.28 -0.92
CA THR A 324 -11.48 -11.95 -1.33
C THR A 324 -12.61 -10.94 -1.16
N THR A 325 -12.30 -9.66 -1.02
CA THR A 325 -13.28 -8.58 -1.01
C THR A 325 -12.62 -7.27 -1.45
N GLY A 326 -13.43 -6.25 -1.75
CA GLY A 326 -12.93 -4.95 -2.22
C GLY A 326 -12.13 -5.08 -3.52
N SER A 327 -10.97 -4.42 -3.58
CA SER A 327 -10.09 -4.46 -4.75
C SER A 327 -9.38 -5.80 -4.96
N ALA A 328 -9.44 -6.73 -3.99
CA ALA A 328 -8.78 -8.01 -4.05
C ALA A 328 -9.53 -9.04 -4.92
N GLY A 329 -8.81 -9.88 -5.65
CA GLY A 329 -9.40 -10.96 -6.45
C GLY A 329 -8.41 -12.08 -6.79
N LEU A 330 -8.90 -13.31 -6.81
CA LEU A 330 -8.12 -14.51 -7.14
C LEU A 330 -9.03 -15.53 -7.81
N PRO A 331 -8.65 -16.10 -8.98
CA PRO A 331 -9.46 -17.11 -9.65
C PRO A 331 -9.79 -18.29 -8.73
N GLY A 332 -11.08 -18.63 -8.65
CA GLY A 332 -11.59 -19.72 -7.82
C GLY A 332 -11.80 -19.38 -6.33
N ALA A 333 -11.34 -18.22 -5.85
CA ALA A 333 -11.69 -17.73 -4.52
C ALA A 333 -13.13 -17.20 -4.49
N LYS A 334 -13.79 -17.32 -3.34
CA LYS A 334 -15.11 -16.70 -3.14
C LYS A 334 -14.92 -15.20 -2.92
N HIS A 335 -15.68 -14.36 -3.62
CA HIS A 335 -15.65 -12.91 -3.41
C HIS A 335 -16.80 -12.48 -2.50
N ILE A 336 -16.50 -11.69 -1.46
CA ILE A 336 -17.49 -11.04 -0.61
C ILE A 336 -17.81 -9.68 -1.24
N GLU A 337 -19.07 -9.53 -1.64
CA GLU A 337 -19.58 -8.33 -2.30
C GLU A 337 -19.42 -7.07 -1.45
N ALA A 338 -19.47 -5.92 -2.13
CA ALA A 338 -19.42 -4.62 -1.47
C ALA A 338 -20.58 -4.40 -0.50
N ARG A 339 -20.38 -3.50 0.47
CA ARG A 339 -21.41 -3.09 1.43
C ARG A 339 -22.64 -2.56 0.69
N ALA A 340 -23.81 -3.05 1.04
CA ALA A 340 -25.06 -2.41 0.65
C ALA A 340 -25.29 -1.15 1.52
N ALA A 341 -26.01 -0.16 1.01
CA ALA A 341 -26.29 1.07 1.75
C ALA A 341 -26.86 0.77 3.15
N GLY A 342 -26.13 1.20 4.19
CA GLY A 342 -26.51 1.02 5.59
C GLY A 342 -26.40 -0.42 6.13
N LYS A 343 -25.76 -1.35 5.41
CA LYS A 343 -25.57 -2.74 5.84
C LYS A 343 -24.08 -3.13 5.81
N PRO A 344 -23.59 -3.90 6.79
CA PRO A 344 -22.23 -4.43 6.75
C PRO A 344 -22.08 -5.46 5.62
N LYS A 345 -20.85 -5.81 5.26
CA LYS A 345 -20.58 -6.98 4.42
C LYS A 345 -21.10 -8.25 5.11
N ASP A 346 -21.51 -9.23 4.32
CA ASP A 346 -21.96 -10.53 4.85
C ASP A 346 -20.79 -11.52 4.90
N PHE A 347 -20.34 -11.85 6.11
CA PHE A 347 -19.29 -12.83 6.36
C PHE A 347 -19.85 -14.19 6.86
N SER A 348 -21.17 -14.41 6.81
CA SER A 348 -21.78 -15.65 7.30
C SER A 348 -21.19 -16.91 6.66
N ALA A 349 -21.01 -16.92 5.35
CA ALA A 349 -20.47 -18.08 4.62
C ALA A 349 -19.05 -18.46 5.04
N LEU A 350 -18.18 -17.47 5.28
CA LEU A 350 -16.79 -17.72 5.69
C LEU A 350 -16.71 -18.16 7.16
N ILE A 351 -17.63 -17.67 8.00
CA ILE A 351 -17.73 -18.08 9.41
C ILE A 351 -18.20 -19.54 9.52
N GLU A 352 -19.24 -19.92 8.76
CA GLU A 352 -19.71 -21.30 8.73
C GLU A 352 -18.64 -22.28 8.20
N GLN A 353 -17.86 -21.87 7.19
CA GLN A 353 -16.73 -22.67 6.73
C GLN A 353 -15.60 -22.77 7.78
N ALA A 354 -15.32 -21.69 8.53
CA ALA A 354 -14.30 -21.73 9.57
C ALA A 354 -14.64 -22.72 10.68
N LYS A 355 -15.92 -22.85 11.06
CA LYS A 355 -16.38 -23.82 12.08
C LYS A 355 -16.07 -25.28 11.74
N THR A 356 -15.88 -25.62 10.46
CA THR A 356 -15.54 -26.98 10.03
C THR A 356 -14.04 -27.23 9.92
N CYS A 357 -13.22 -26.19 10.09
CA CYS A 357 -11.77 -26.25 9.99
C CYS A 357 -11.13 -26.67 11.31
N ALA A 358 -9.93 -27.23 11.24
CA ALA A 358 -9.11 -27.44 12.43
C ALA A 358 -8.58 -26.09 12.98
N PRO A 359 -8.26 -26.00 14.28
CA PRO A 359 -7.55 -24.85 14.84
C PRO A 359 -6.19 -24.61 14.18
N PRO A 360 -5.65 -23.38 14.23
CA PRO A 360 -4.32 -23.09 13.70
C PRO A 360 -3.20 -23.92 14.32
N THR A 361 -2.25 -24.36 13.51
CA THR A 361 -1.01 -24.98 14.01
C THR A 361 -0.07 -23.89 14.48
N GLU A 362 0.44 -24.02 15.71
CA GLU A 362 1.40 -23.07 16.27
C GLU A 362 2.74 -23.14 15.52
N ILE A 363 3.18 -22.00 14.96
CA ILE A 363 4.46 -21.89 14.24
C ILE A 363 5.52 -21.12 15.03
N GLU A 364 5.11 -20.35 16.05
CA GLU A 364 5.97 -19.59 16.94
C GLU A 364 5.23 -19.21 18.24
N LYS A 365 5.96 -18.65 19.21
CA LYS A 365 5.45 -18.20 20.50
C LYS A 365 6.06 -16.86 20.87
N GLY A 366 5.35 -16.09 21.69
CA GLY A 366 5.85 -14.84 22.27
C GLY A 366 4.92 -13.68 21.97
N GLU A 367 5.51 -12.49 21.92
CA GLU A 367 4.79 -11.25 21.66
C GLU A 367 5.58 -10.29 20.77
N ILE A 368 4.85 -9.46 20.02
CA ILE A 368 5.39 -8.29 19.33
C ILE A 368 4.84 -7.04 20.02
N ILE A 369 5.69 -6.03 20.21
CA ILE A 369 5.28 -4.74 20.76
C ILE A 369 5.11 -3.73 19.62
N GLY A 370 3.97 -3.03 19.58
CA GLY A 370 3.69 -1.97 18.60
C GLY A 370 2.66 -0.98 19.10
N GLY A 371 2.17 -0.12 18.21
CA GLY A 371 1.18 0.93 18.51
C GLY A 371 1.79 2.30 18.79
N PHE A 372 2.98 2.56 18.26
CA PHE A 372 3.70 3.83 18.37
C PHE A 372 3.33 4.80 17.24
N ALA A 373 2.03 4.97 16.97
CA ALA A 373 1.54 5.99 16.05
C ALA A 373 1.75 7.41 16.64
N HIS A 374 1.53 8.45 15.85
CA HIS A 374 1.90 9.83 16.20
C HIS A 374 1.41 10.26 17.59
N LYS A 375 0.14 10.03 17.94
CA LYS A 375 -0.39 10.45 19.24
C LYS A 375 0.30 9.75 20.42
N GLN A 376 0.59 8.47 20.28
CA GLN A 376 1.29 7.70 21.31
C GLN A 376 2.74 8.18 21.48
N VAL A 377 3.44 8.46 20.38
CA VAL A 377 4.83 8.96 20.43
C VAL A 377 4.90 10.39 20.92
N LEU A 378 3.97 11.26 20.50
CA LEU A 378 3.87 12.64 20.99
C LEU A 378 3.55 12.68 22.48
N ALA A 379 2.73 11.76 23.00
CA ALA A 379 2.52 11.62 24.44
C ALA A 379 3.78 11.18 25.22
N LEU A 380 4.79 10.64 24.51
CA LEU A 380 6.10 10.28 25.05
C LEU A 380 7.20 11.28 24.64
N ALA A 381 6.84 12.41 24.02
CA ALA A 381 7.80 13.34 23.41
C ALA A 381 8.86 13.82 24.41
N ASP A 382 8.47 14.24 25.62
CA ASP A 382 9.42 14.69 26.65
C ASP A 382 10.45 13.61 26.97
N LYS A 383 10.01 12.36 27.13
CA LYS A 383 10.90 11.22 27.40
C LYS A 383 11.86 10.94 26.23
N VAL A 384 11.35 11.03 25.00
CA VAL A 384 12.15 10.84 23.78
C VAL A 384 13.18 11.97 23.63
N VAL A 385 12.76 13.22 23.80
CA VAL A 385 13.61 14.41 23.72
C VAL A 385 14.69 14.38 24.80
N ASP A 386 14.34 14.00 26.04
CA ASP A 386 15.29 13.86 27.13
C ASP A 386 16.31 12.76 26.86
N ALA A 387 15.87 11.61 26.32
CA ALA A 387 16.78 10.53 25.94
C ALA A 387 17.74 10.94 24.82
N VAL A 388 17.31 11.76 23.87
CA VAL A 388 18.18 12.32 22.82
C VAL A 388 19.15 13.34 23.40
N LYS A 389 18.67 14.31 24.20
CA LYS A 389 19.51 15.34 24.84
C LYS A 389 20.55 14.74 25.79
N ALA A 390 20.21 13.67 26.49
CA ALA A 390 21.11 12.94 27.37
C ALA A 390 22.12 12.04 26.61
N GLY A 391 21.99 11.92 25.28
CA GLY A 391 22.84 11.07 24.44
C GLY A 391 22.56 9.56 24.58
N ALA A 392 21.44 9.19 25.22
CA ALA A 392 21.01 7.78 25.33
C ALA A 392 20.44 7.27 23.99
N ILE A 393 19.75 8.13 23.24
CA ILE A 393 19.37 7.88 21.85
C ILE A 393 20.19 8.82 20.96
N LYS A 394 21.07 8.26 20.12
CA LYS A 394 21.92 9.05 19.21
C LYS A 394 21.36 9.16 17.80
N LYS A 395 20.61 8.15 17.35
CA LYS A 395 20.05 8.12 16.00
C LYS A 395 18.73 7.38 15.97
N PHE A 396 17.82 7.89 15.15
CA PHE A 396 16.66 7.14 14.68
C PHE A 396 16.94 6.63 13.28
N VAL A 397 16.45 5.43 12.97
CA VAL A 397 16.54 4.87 11.63
C VAL A 397 15.14 4.50 11.18
N VAL A 398 14.60 5.23 10.20
CA VAL A 398 13.35 4.89 9.54
C VAL A 398 13.61 3.69 8.62
N MET A 399 13.14 2.52 9.03
CA MET A 399 13.21 1.27 8.27
C MET A 399 11.81 0.81 7.78
N ALA A 400 10.91 1.77 7.59
CA ALA A 400 9.55 1.54 7.13
C ALA A 400 9.47 1.00 5.69
N GLY A 401 8.24 0.69 5.26
CA GLY A 401 7.89 0.35 3.89
C GLY A 401 7.43 -1.10 3.72
N CYS A 402 7.81 -1.74 2.62
CA CYS A 402 7.27 -3.04 2.21
C CYS A 402 8.34 -4.13 2.05
N ASP A 403 8.05 -5.32 2.59
CA ASP A 403 8.88 -6.51 2.43
C ASP A 403 8.63 -7.25 1.10
N GLY A 404 9.48 -8.23 0.78
CA GLY A 404 9.40 -9.08 -0.40
C GLY A 404 10.27 -10.35 -0.28
N ARG A 405 10.36 -11.13 -1.36
CA ARG A 405 10.96 -12.47 -1.41
C ARG A 405 12.47 -12.47 -1.57
N MET A 406 13.03 -11.47 -2.25
CA MET A 406 14.46 -11.47 -2.61
C MET A 406 15.35 -11.68 -1.38
N LYS A 407 16.26 -12.64 -1.47
CA LYS A 407 17.20 -12.99 -0.38
C LYS A 407 18.05 -11.79 0.07
N THR A 408 18.34 -10.85 -0.83
CA THR A 408 19.08 -9.62 -0.53
C THR A 408 18.41 -8.77 0.55
N ARG A 409 17.13 -8.97 0.84
CA ARG A 409 16.44 -8.32 1.97
C ARG A 409 16.89 -8.80 3.34
N SER A 410 17.72 -9.85 3.43
CA SER A 410 18.42 -10.18 4.69
C SER A 410 19.26 -9.00 5.18
N TYR A 411 19.71 -8.13 4.27
CA TYR A 411 20.33 -6.85 4.59
C TYR A 411 19.59 -6.10 5.70
N TYR A 412 18.25 -5.98 5.65
CA TYR A 412 17.49 -5.23 6.66
C TYR A 412 17.46 -5.91 8.02
N THR A 413 17.48 -7.25 8.04
CA THR A 413 17.62 -8.03 9.29
C THR A 413 19.00 -7.84 9.88
N ASP A 414 20.04 -8.01 9.06
CA ASP A 414 21.44 -7.92 9.46
C ASP A 414 21.81 -6.50 9.89
N PHE A 415 21.29 -5.48 9.19
CA PHE A 415 21.45 -4.06 9.53
C PHE A 415 20.80 -3.74 10.89
N ALA A 416 19.57 -4.19 11.13
CA ALA A 416 18.88 -3.98 12.40
C ALA A 416 19.63 -4.62 13.59
N GLN A 417 20.25 -5.78 13.39
CA GLN A 417 21.08 -6.43 14.41
C GLN A 417 22.41 -5.71 14.66
N ALA A 418 23.02 -5.18 13.60
CA ALA A 418 24.29 -4.48 13.65
C ALA A 418 24.17 -3.03 14.17
N LEU A 419 22.96 -2.47 14.23
CA LEU A 419 22.75 -1.11 14.73
C LEU A 419 23.28 -0.95 16.17
N PRO A 420 24.00 0.16 16.44
CA PRO A 420 24.39 0.54 17.78
C PRO A 420 23.22 0.49 18.78
N GLN A 421 23.50 0.07 20.01
CA GLN A 421 22.49 -0.13 21.05
C GLN A 421 21.85 1.19 21.52
N ASP A 422 22.42 2.34 21.14
CA ASP A 422 21.91 3.70 21.35
C ASP A 422 21.10 4.23 20.14
N SER A 423 20.67 3.35 19.23
CA SER A 423 19.83 3.68 18.07
C SER A 423 18.43 3.06 18.18
N VAL A 424 17.43 3.77 17.66
CA VAL A 424 16.01 3.35 17.63
C VAL A 424 15.52 3.22 16.19
N ILE A 425 14.89 2.09 15.85
CA ILE A 425 14.24 1.86 14.57
C ILE A 425 12.81 2.41 14.63
N LEU A 426 12.45 3.25 13.66
CA LEU A 426 11.08 3.68 13.40
C LEU A 426 10.54 2.88 12.21
N THR A 427 9.40 2.22 12.37
CA THR A 427 8.84 1.39 11.30
C THR A 427 7.34 1.56 11.12
N ALA A 428 6.90 1.32 9.89
CA ALA A 428 5.53 1.27 9.46
C ALA A 428 5.48 0.37 8.20
N GLY A 429 4.43 -0.43 8.06
CA GLY A 429 4.29 -1.37 6.95
C GLY A 429 5.09 -2.67 7.10
N CYS A 430 4.86 -3.62 6.19
CA CYS A 430 5.32 -5.00 6.35
C CYS A 430 6.85 -5.18 6.29
N ALA A 431 7.63 -4.15 5.95
CA ALA A 431 9.10 -4.16 6.13
C ALA A 431 9.51 -4.52 7.57
N LYS A 432 8.66 -4.18 8.56
CA LYS A 432 8.83 -4.51 9.98
C LYS A 432 9.18 -5.98 10.23
N TYR A 433 8.65 -6.89 9.41
CA TYR A 433 8.81 -8.33 9.65
C TYR A 433 10.23 -8.85 9.46
N ARG A 434 11.14 -8.02 8.92
CA ARG A 434 12.57 -8.31 8.87
C ARG A 434 13.26 -8.21 10.23
N TYR A 435 12.68 -7.49 11.20
CA TYR A 435 13.35 -7.19 12.47
C TYR A 435 12.43 -7.07 13.69
N ASN A 436 11.10 -7.04 13.56
CA ASN A 436 10.16 -6.86 14.68
C ASN A 436 10.06 -8.06 15.64
N LYS A 437 10.65 -9.20 15.28
CA LYS A 437 10.76 -10.41 16.11
C LYS A 437 12.17 -10.61 16.68
N LEU A 438 13.08 -9.66 16.47
CA LEU A 438 14.42 -9.71 17.03
C LEU A 438 14.41 -9.19 18.49
N PRO A 439 15.25 -9.76 19.38
CA PRO A 439 15.35 -9.31 20.76
C PRO A 439 16.25 -8.06 20.87
N LEU A 440 15.84 -6.94 20.27
CA LEU A 440 16.66 -5.72 20.19
C LEU A 440 16.65 -4.88 21.47
N GLY A 441 15.79 -5.18 22.45
CA GLY A 441 15.74 -4.50 23.74
C GLY A 441 15.09 -3.11 23.71
N ASP A 442 15.38 -2.32 24.75
CA ASP A 442 14.87 -0.96 24.95
C ASP A 442 15.98 -0.02 25.43
N ILE A 443 15.75 1.29 25.27
CA ILE A 443 16.60 2.36 25.78
C ILE A 443 15.77 3.16 26.78
N ALA A 444 16.10 3.05 28.07
CA ALA A 444 15.37 3.72 29.16
C ALA A 444 13.85 3.44 29.13
N GLY A 445 13.44 2.22 28.79
CA GLY A 445 12.03 1.81 28.67
C GLY A 445 11.35 2.26 27.38
N ILE A 446 12.10 2.74 26.36
CA ILE A 446 11.59 2.96 25.00
C ILE A 446 12.08 1.80 24.12
N PRO A 447 11.18 0.95 23.57
CA PRO A 447 11.61 -0.15 22.71
C PRO A 447 12.49 0.33 21.55
N ARG A 448 13.52 -0.45 21.20
CA ARG A 448 14.40 -0.11 20.06
C ARG A 448 13.74 -0.30 18.69
N VAL A 449 12.53 -0.84 18.64
CA VAL A 449 11.68 -0.88 17.45
C VAL A 449 10.33 -0.25 17.79
N LEU A 450 10.03 0.88 17.18
CA LEU A 450 8.77 1.59 17.34
C LEU A 450 7.92 1.39 16.08
N ASP A 451 6.97 0.47 16.18
CA ASP A 451 6.02 0.17 15.11
C ASP A 451 4.81 1.10 15.18
N ALA A 452 4.72 2.02 14.23
CA ALA A 452 3.61 2.96 14.09
C ALA A 452 2.35 2.34 13.49
N GLY A 453 2.49 1.25 12.72
CA GLY A 453 1.36 0.56 12.10
C GLY A 453 1.59 0.12 10.65
N GLN A 454 0.58 0.26 9.82
CA GLN A 454 0.55 -0.15 8.40
C GLN A 454 1.44 0.77 7.55
N CYS A 455 1.61 0.48 6.26
CA CYS A 455 2.39 1.37 5.39
C CYS A 455 1.87 2.82 5.34
N ASN A 456 0.55 3.04 5.42
CA ASN A 456 -0.05 4.39 5.55
C ASN A 456 0.35 5.11 6.85
N ASP A 457 0.66 4.37 7.92
CA ASP A 457 1.10 4.95 9.19
C ASP A 457 2.55 5.48 9.10
N SER A 458 3.20 5.41 7.93
CA SER A 458 4.36 6.26 7.61
C SER A 458 4.04 7.75 7.77
N TYR A 459 2.76 8.14 7.65
CA TYR A 459 2.28 9.47 8.04
C TYR A 459 2.60 9.80 9.50
N SER A 460 2.43 8.85 10.43
CA SER A 460 2.81 9.06 11.82
C SER A 460 4.31 9.36 11.95
N LEU A 461 5.16 8.68 11.18
CA LEU A 461 6.61 8.90 11.21
C LEU A 461 6.99 10.30 10.71
N VAL A 462 6.28 10.81 9.70
CA VAL A 462 6.41 12.20 9.25
C VAL A 462 6.00 13.19 10.35
N VAL A 463 4.84 12.98 10.97
CA VAL A 463 4.36 13.84 12.07
C VAL A 463 5.35 13.85 13.24
N ILE A 464 5.91 12.69 13.58
CA ILE A 464 6.94 12.55 14.62
C ILE A 464 8.21 13.33 14.24
N ALA A 465 8.70 13.18 13.00
CA ALA A 465 9.89 13.90 12.55
C ALA A 465 9.67 15.43 12.60
N LEU A 466 8.51 15.91 12.14
CA LEU A 466 8.17 17.34 12.22
C LEU A 466 8.10 17.86 13.67
N ALA A 467 7.53 17.07 14.59
CA ALA A 467 7.49 17.44 16.00
C ALA A 467 8.89 17.47 16.65
N LEU A 468 9.77 16.52 16.28
CA LEU A 468 11.16 16.54 16.74
C LEU A 468 11.91 17.74 16.17
N LYS A 469 11.72 18.07 14.89
CA LYS A 469 12.30 19.26 14.25
C LYS A 469 11.96 20.52 15.05
N GLU A 470 10.69 20.69 15.39
CA GLU A 470 10.21 21.81 16.21
C GLU A 470 10.81 21.79 17.62
N ALA A 471 10.79 20.64 18.30
CA ALA A 471 11.31 20.48 19.67
C ALA A 471 12.82 20.77 19.79
N PHE A 472 13.59 20.51 18.72
CA PHE A 472 15.02 20.82 18.65
C PHE A 472 15.32 22.20 18.06
N GLY A 473 14.30 22.95 17.59
CA GLY A 473 14.49 24.26 16.98
C GLY A 473 15.31 24.22 15.69
N LEU A 474 15.15 23.17 14.88
CA LEU A 474 15.87 22.98 13.62
C LEU A 474 15.13 23.65 12.45
N ASP A 475 15.89 24.27 11.54
CA ASP A 475 15.33 24.93 10.36
C ASP A 475 14.95 23.92 9.26
N ASP A 476 15.75 22.85 9.10
CA ASP A 476 15.55 21.77 8.12
C ASP A 476 15.21 20.44 8.82
N ILE A 477 14.28 19.66 8.25
CA ILE A 477 13.94 18.32 8.75
C ILE A 477 15.13 17.36 8.62
N ASN A 478 16.01 17.61 7.64
CA ASN A 478 17.18 16.79 7.36
C ASN A 478 18.32 16.99 8.38
N ASP A 479 18.23 18.00 9.24
CA ASP A 479 19.18 18.21 10.34
C ASP A 479 18.90 17.33 11.56
N LEU A 480 17.76 16.62 11.57
CA LEU A 480 17.45 15.65 12.61
C LEU A 480 18.41 14.46 12.55
N PRO A 481 18.70 13.80 13.69
CA PRO A 481 19.48 12.58 13.73
C PRO A 481 18.66 11.38 13.23
N ILE A 482 18.08 11.47 12.03
CA ILE A 482 17.24 10.45 11.39
C ILE A 482 17.92 9.99 10.10
N VAL A 483 18.10 8.67 9.98
CA VAL A 483 18.48 8.00 8.74
C VAL A 483 17.23 7.39 8.10
N TYR A 484 17.08 7.49 6.79
CA TYR A 484 15.98 6.85 6.05
C TYR A 484 16.52 5.66 5.24
N ASN A 485 16.33 4.44 5.75
CA ASN A 485 16.73 3.19 5.09
C ASN A 485 15.49 2.34 4.76
N ILE A 486 14.78 2.74 3.70
CA ILE A 486 13.42 2.34 3.38
C ILE A 486 13.41 1.14 2.43
N ALA A 487 12.66 0.11 2.79
CA ALA A 487 12.39 -1.02 1.91
C ALA A 487 11.11 -0.76 1.10
N TRP A 488 11.12 -1.02 -0.21
CA TRP A 488 9.91 -0.91 -1.04
C TRP A 488 9.62 -2.20 -1.80
N TYR A 489 8.37 -2.37 -2.22
CA TYR A 489 7.96 -3.49 -3.07
C TYR A 489 6.92 -3.06 -4.10
N GLU A 490 5.81 -2.44 -3.68
CA GLU A 490 4.69 -2.09 -4.55
C GLU A 490 4.34 -0.59 -4.48
N GLN A 491 3.18 -0.22 -4.99
CA GLN A 491 2.83 1.16 -5.34
C GLN A 491 2.46 2.02 -4.12
N LYS A 492 1.98 1.42 -3.02
CA LYS A 492 1.81 2.16 -1.75
C LYS A 492 3.16 2.63 -1.20
N ALA A 493 4.22 1.84 -1.33
CA ALA A 493 5.57 2.31 -1.00
C ALA A 493 6.06 3.44 -1.93
N VAL A 494 5.65 3.45 -3.21
CA VAL A 494 5.99 4.52 -4.15
C VAL A 494 5.36 5.84 -3.71
N ILE A 495 4.07 5.85 -3.34
CA ILE A 495 3.43 7.09 -2.90
C ILE A 495 3.99 7.58 -1.55
N VAL A 496 4.39 6.68 -0.64
CA VAL A 496 5.07 7.07 0.60
C VAL A 496 6.42 7.73 0.30
N LEU A 497 7.20 7.19 -0.64
CA LEU A 497 8.43 7.83 -1.10
C LEU A 497 8.15 9.22 -1.67
N LEU A 498 7.19 9.34 -2.60
CA LEU A 498 6.85 10.64 -3.21
C LEU A 498 6.36 11.66 -2.17
N ALA A 499 5.62 11.23 -1.15
CA ALA A 499 5.21 12.08 -0.04
C ALA A 499 6.41 12.57 0.79
N LEU A 500 7.41 11.71 1.06
CA LEU A 500 8.63 12.15 1.74
C LEU A 500 9.42 13.16 0.90
N LEU A 501 9.52 12.95 -0.41
CA LEU A 501 10.19 13.89 -1.32
C LEU A 501 9.46 15.24 -1.40
N SER A 502 8.12 15.26 -1.45
CA SER A 502 7.36 16.51 -1.46
C SER A 502 7.46 17.28 -0.14
N LEU A 503 7.71 16.59 0.97
CA LEU A 503 8.00 17.18 2.28
C LEU A 503 9.47 17.65 2.44
N GLY A 504 10.30 17.46 1.42
CA GLY A 504 11.70 17.90 1.42
C GLY A 504 12.67 16.96 2.13
N VAL A 505 12.27 15.72 2.44
CA VAL A 505 13.19 14.71 2.99
C VAL A 505 14.20 14.31 1.91
N LYS A 506 15.48 14.31 2.29
CA LYS A 506 16.62 13.97 1.45
C LYS A 506 17.37 12.75 1.99
N ASN A 507 18.30 12.25 1.18
CA ASN A 507 19.21 11.17 1.54
C ASN A 507 18.48 9.88 1.92
N ILE A 508 17.39 9.57 1.22
CA ILE A 508 16.66 8.32 1.38
C ILE A 508 17.43 7.20 0.71
N HIS A 509 17.78 6.17 1.46
CA HIS A 509 18.32 4.91 0.97
C HIS A 509 17.16 3.95 0.68
N LEU A 510 16.94 3.66 -0.60
CA LEU A 510 15.81 2.89 -1.09
C LEU A 510 16.27 1.52 -1.61
N GLY A 511 15.69 0.44 -1.10
CA GLY A 511 16.14 -0.91 -1.46
C GLY A 511 15.07 -2.01 -1.42
N PRO A 512 15.46 -3.26 -1.74
CA PRO A 512 16.85 -3.71 -1.92
C PRO A 512 17.43 -3.41 -3.32
N THR A 513 16.62 -2.88 -4.23
CA THR A 513 17.06 -2.33 -5.53
C THR A 513 16.31 -1.04 -5.81
N LEU A 514 16.86 -0.16 -6.64
CA LEU A 514 16.08 0.95 -7.18
C LEU A 514 14.98 0.45 -8.15
N PRO A 515 13.89 1.21 -8.35
CA PRO A 515 12.82 0.84 -9.27
C PRO A 515 13.23 0.72 -10.73
N ALA A 516 12.79 -0.36 -11.37
CA ALA A 516 12.99 -0.64 -12.79
C ALA A 516 12.33 0.39 -13.73
N PHE A 517 11.35 1.14 -13.22
CA PHE A 517 10.65 2.19 -13.96
C PHE A 517 11.35 3.55 -13.92
N LEU A 518 12.49 3.68 -13.21
CA LEU A 518 13.32 4.87 -13.27
C LEU A 518 14.36 4.72 -14.38
N SER A 519 14.28 5.57 -15.40
CA SER A 519 15.33 5.63 -16.42
C SER A 519 16.64 6.15 -15.80
N PRO A 520 17.80 5.97 -16.46
CA PRO A 520 19.05 6.54 -15.97
C PRO A 520 18.98 8.06 -15.74
N ASN A 521 18.34 8.82 -16.65
CA ASN A 521 18.24 10.27 -16.50
C ASN A 521 17.31 10.67 -15.36
N VAL A 522 16.15 10.02 -15.22
CA VAL A 522 15.22 10.29 -14.12
C VAL A 522 15.84 9.91 -12.77
N THR A 523 16.59 8.80 -12.73
CA THR A 523 17.38 8.41 -11.54
C THR A 523 18.38 9.51 -11.17
N ASN A 524 19.14 10.04 -12.15
CA ASN A 524 20.10 11.11 -11.90
C ASN A 524 19.43 12.39 -11.37
N VAL A 525 18.23 12.74 -11.86
CA VAL A 525 17.46 13.87 -11.32
C VAL A 525 17.11 13.64 -9.84
N LEU A 526 16.61 12.44 -9.49
CA LEU A 526 16.28 12.10 -8.11
C LEU A 526 17.50 12.09 -7.18
N VAL A 527 18.64 11.58 -7.66
CA VAL A 527 19.93 11.62 -6.94
C VAL A 527 20.38 13.06 -6.72
N ASN A 528 20.38 13.89 -7.77
CA ASN A 528 20.90 15.26 -7.68
C ASN A 528 20.00 16.18 -6.85
N ALA A 529 18.68 16.03 -6.92
CA ALA A 529 17.72 16.87 -6.21
C ALA A 529 17.50 16.45 -4.76
N PHE A 530 17.43 15.14 -4.50
CA PHE A 530 17.01 14.58 -3.22
C PHE A 530 18.06 13.70 -2.54
N GLY A 531 19.18 13.40 -3.19
CA GLY A 531 20.18 12.50 -2.61
C GLY A 531 19.69 11.05 -2.47
N ILE A 532 18.70 10.62 -3.26
CA ILE A 532 18.22 9.23 -3.22
C ILE A 532 19.39 8.29 -3.51
N GLY A 533 19.60 7.31 -2.64
CA GLY A 533 20.62 6.28 -2.76
C GLY A 533 20.03 4.88 -2.78
N GLY A 534 20.84 3.91 -3.23
CA GLY A 534 20.57 2.50 -2.97
C GLY A 534 21.12 2.05 -1.61
N ILE A 535 21.12 0.74 -1.41
CA ILE A 535 21.83 0.07 -0.31
C ILE A 535 23.12 -0.60 -0.83
N SER A 536 24.09 -0.81 0.04
CA SER A 536 25.32 -1.57 -0.25
C SER A 536 25.44 -2.77 0.72
N THR A 537 26.64 -3.04 1.23
CA THR A 537 26.84 -3.99 2.33
C THR A 537 26.44 -3.35 3.66
N VAL A 538 26.04 -4.19 4.63
CA VAL A 538 25.69 -3.71 5.98
C VAL A 538 26.86 -2.96 6.63
N GLU A 539 28.10 -3.41 6.42
CA GLU A 539 29.29 -2.75 6.99
C GLU A 539 29.50 -1.34 6.42
N GLU A 540 29.43 -1.19 5.09
CA GLU A 540 29.59 0.10 4.42
C GLU A 540 28.48 1.07 4.79
N ASP A 541 27.24 0.60 4.78
CA ASP A 541 26.07 1.42 5.10
C ASP A 541 26.02 1.76 6.60
N MET A 542 26.43 0.85 7.49
CA MET A 542 26.56 1.16 8.92
C MET A 542 27.59 2.27 9.14
N LYS A 543 28.73 2.21 8.44
CA LYS A 543 29.76 3.25 8.50
C LYS A 543 29.28 4.57 7.90
N ALA A 544 28.57 4.53 6.78
CA ALA A 544 28.12 5.74 6.09
C ALA A 544 26.94 6.40 6.79
N PHE A 545 25.94 5.62 7.22
CA PHE A 545 24.68 6.14 7.73
C PHE A 545 24.75 6.49 9.21
N MET A 546 25.61 5.82 9.98
CA MET A 546 25.76 6.08 11.42
C MET A 546 26.87 7.09 11.75
N ALA A 547 27.62 7.57 10.75
CA ALA A 547 28.64 8.60 10.91
C ALA A 547 28.10 9.92 11.50
#